data_AF-A0A6A7LH84-F1
#
_entry.id   AF-A0A6A7LH84-F1
#
_cell.length_a   1.000
_cell.length_b   1.000
_cell.length_c   1.000
_cell.angle_alpha   90.00
_cell.angle_beta   90.00
_cell.angle_gamma   90.00
#
_symmetry.space_group_name_H-M   'P 1'
#
loop_
_entity.id
_entity.type
_entity.pdbx_description
1 polymer ?
#
loop_
_entity_poly.entity_id
_entity_poly.type
_entity_poly.pdbx_seq_one_letter_code
_entity_poly.pdbx_strand_id
1 'polypeptide(L)'
;MARSDNFAIEKGKAEKGINWMNTYAATRNKKFNAKLSGYTLSTVNFGNFEVISWEGEWSAARQIIVKASSKLNMKIVEAGYHSKSNILESFLGLGKEYAKVYSGGVLTGNVVLGIKGGKIIADSEKLV
;
A
#
# COMPACT_ATOMS: atom_id res chain seq x y z
N MET A 1 -4.09 15.48 -9.97
CA MET A 1 -4.42 14.04 -9.86
C MET A 1 -3.12 13.33 -9.53
N ALA A 2 -3.09 12.51 -8.49
CA ALA A 2 -1.89 11.78 -8.10
C ALA A 2 -1.79 10.48 -8.89
N ARG A 3 -0.57 10.00 -9.09
CA ARG A 3 -0.26 8.64 -9.57
C ARG A 3 0.85 8.08 -8.69
N SER A 4 0.67 6.87 -8.17
CA SER A 4 1.66 6.26 -7.29
C SER A 4 1.51 4.74 -7.23
N ASP A 5 2.57 4.07 -6.77
CA ASP A 5 2.68 2.62 -6.59
C ASP A 5 2.88 2.28 -5.09
N ASN A 6 2.25 3.06 -4.21
CA ASN A 6 2.43 2.98 -2.78
C ASN A 6 1.43 2.05 -2.07
N PHE A 7 0.70 1.22 -2.82
CA PHE A 7 -0.21 0.24 -2.24
C PHE A 7 0.09 -1.16 -2.77
N ALA A 8 -0.12 -2.17 -1.92
CA ALA A 8 -0.04 -3.56 -2.33
C ALA A 8 -1.18 -4.38 -1.72
N ILE A 9 -1.66 -5.38 -2.44
CA ILE A 9 -2.79 -6.24 -2.05
C ILE A 9 -2.26 -7.66 -1.81
N GLU A 10 -2.80 -8.36 -0.82
CA GLU A 10 -2.50 -9.77 -0.56
C GLU A 10 -2.45 -10.61 -1.85
N LYS A 11 -1.34 -11.33 -2.04
CA LYS A 11 -1.08 -12.11 -3.25
C LYS A 11 -2.21 -13.11 -3.52
N GLY A 12 -2.71 -13.12 -4.75
CA GLY A 12 -3.83 -13.96 -5.17
C GLY A 12 -5.20 -13.31 -4.96
N LYS A 13 -5.26 -12.10 -4.38
CA LYS A 13 -6.50 -11.32 -4.22
C LYS A 13 -6.47 -10.00 -5.00
N ALA A 14 -5.37 -9.65 -5.66
CA ALA A 14 -5.21 -8.33 -6.27
C ALA A 14 -6.21 -8.05 -7.38
N GLU A 15 -6.47 -8.99 -8.30
CA GLU A 15 -7.47 -8.79 -9.37
C GLU A 15 -8.87 -8.51 -8.81
N LYS A 16 -9.31 -9.35 -7.85
CA LYS A 16 -10.60 -9.17 -7.17
C LYS A 16 -10.66 -7.84 -6.41
N GLY A 17 -9.56 -7.48 -5.74
CA GLY A 17 -9.41 -6.22 -5.03
C GLY A 17 -9.52 -5.01 -5.96
N ILE A 18 -8.75 -4.99 -7.05
CA ILE A 18 -8.75 -3.93 -8.06
C ILE A 18 -10.14 -3.75 -8.66
N ASN A 19 -10.77 -4.85 -9.08
CA ASN A 19 -12.11 -4.80 -9.67
C ASN A 19 -13.12 -4.19 -8.69
N TRP A 20 -13.10 -4.63 -7.42
CA TRP A 20 -13.98 -4.08 -6.39
C TRP A 20 -13.73 -2.58 -6.16
N MET A 21 -12.47 -2.15 -6.06
CA MET A 21 -12.11 -0.76 -5.82
C MET A 21 -12.51 0.16 -6.97
N ASN A 22 -12.24 -0.24 -8.21
CA ASN A 22 -12.60 0.53 -9.41
C ASN A 22 -14.12 0.63 -9.57
N THR A 23 -14.84 -0.47 -9.32
CA THR A 23 -16.32 -0.49 -9.34
C THR A 23 -16.90 0.41 -8.25
N TYR A 24 -16.36 0.33 -7.03
CA TYR A 24 -16.77 1.19 -5.93
C TYR A 24 -16.51 2.67 -6.24
N ALA A 25 -15.37 3.00 -6.84
CA ALA A 25 -15.03 4.36 -7.23
C ALA A 25 -16.02 4.90 -8.28
N ALA A 26 -16.26 4.14 -9.34
CA ALA A 26 -17.17 4.52 -10.41
C ALA A 26 -18.61 4.73 -9.89
N THR A 27 -19.14 3.79 -9.10
CA THR A 27 -20.50 3.88 -8.53
C THR A 27 -20.69 5.01 -7.52
N ARG A 28 -19.60 5.57 -6.98
CA ARG A 28 -19.63 6.67 -6.00
C ARG A 28 -19.04 7.96 -6.55
N ASN A 29 -18.81 8.04 -7.85
CA ASN A 29 -18.19 9.18 -8.54
C ASN A 29 -16.90 9.66 -7.85
N LYS A 30 -16.04 8.72 -7.44
CA LYS A 30 -14.73 9.00 -6.84
C LYS A 30 -13.65 8.91 -7.91
N LYS A 31 -12.72 9.87 -7.91
CA LYS A 31 -11.54 9.82 -8.78
C LYS A 31 -10.54 8.80 -8.25
N PHE A 32 -10.65 7.57 -8.73
CA PHE A 32 -9.75 6.48 -8.39
C PHE A 32 -9.78 5.42 -9.50
N ASN A 33 -8.61 5.01 -9.98
CA ASN A 33 -8.43 3.86 -10.85
C ASN A 33 -7.14 3.14 -10.42
N ALA A 34 -7.21 1.82 -10.25
CA ALA A 34 -6.08 0.96 -9.94
C ALA A 34 -5.87 -0.12 -10.98
N LYS A 35 -4.62 -0.56 -11.12
CA LYS A 35 -4.17 -1.69 -11.93
C LYS A 35 -2.94 -2.36 -11.30
N LEU A 36 -2.62 -3.58 -11.72
CA LEU A 36 -1.41 -4.27 -11.27
C LEU A 36 -0.15 -3.53 -11.75
N SER A 37 0.83 -3.35 -10.88
CA SER A 37 2.17 -2.84 -11.25
C SER A 37 3.07 -3.93 -11.84
N GLY A 38 2.74 -5.20 -11.62
CA GLY A 38 3.48 -6.34 -12.18
C GLY A 38 4.66 -6.82 -11.33
N TYR A 39 4.76 -6.41 -10.06
CA TYR A 39 5.75 -6.95 -9.12
C TYR A 39 5.15 -7.17 -7.72
N THR A 40 5.88 -7.92 -6.90
CA THR A 40 5.44 -8.30 -5.55
C THR A 40 6.33 -7.69 -4.47
N LEU A 41 5.70 -7.33 -3.35
CA LEU A 41 6.36 -7.06 -2.08
C LEU A 41 6.25 -8.29 -1.18
N SER A 42 7.37 -8.84 -0.76
CA SER A 42 7.43 -9.96 0.18
C SER A 42 7.74 -9.44 1.58
N THR A 43 7.00 -9.92 2.56
CA THR A 43 7.24 -9.67 3.99
C THR A 43 7.34 -11.02 4.72
N VAL A 44 8.04 -11.04 5.84
CA VAL A 44 8.24 -12.23 6.66
C VAL A 44 6.98 -12.54 7.47
N ASN A 45 6.38 -11.55 8.13
CA ASN A 45 5.28 -11.78 9.08
C ASN A 45 3.90 -11.56 8.44
N PHE A 46 3.80 -10.77 7.38
CA PHE A 46 2.50 -10.40 6.80
C PHE A 46 2.15 -11.16 5.53
N GLY A 47 3.13 -11.78 4.88
CA GLY A 47 3.00 -12.57 3.67
C GLY A 47 3.43 -11.83 2.40
N ASN A 48 2.95 -12.31 1.25
CA ASN A 48 3.30 -11.72 -0.04
C ASN A 48 2.16 -10.83 -0.54
N PHE A 49 2.54 -9.73 -1.20
CA PHE A 49 1.62 -8.75 -1.74
C PHE A 49 1.96 -8.45 -3.20
N GLU A 50 0.94 -8.21 -4.01
CA GLU A 50 1.03 -7.72 -5.37
C GLU A 50 0.88 -6.19 -5.36
N VAL A 51 1.87 -5.48 -5.88
CA VAL A 51 1.85 -4.01 -5.90
C VAL A 51 0.89 -3.53 -6.97
N ILE A 52 0.16 -2.47 -6.67
CA ILE A 52 -0.76 -1.81 -7.59
C ILE A 52 -0.31 -0.38 -7.89
N SER A 53 -0.46 0.01 -9.14
CA SER A 53 -0.45 1.41 -9.55
C SER A 53 -1.85 1.95 -9.44
N TRP A 54 -1.99 3.18 -8.97
CA TRP A 54 -3.26 3.86 -8.98
C TRP A 54 -3.12 5.31 -9.40
N GLU A 55 -4.22 5.88 -9.86
CA GLU A 55 -4.37 7.31 -10.14
C GLU A 55 -5.67 7.85 -9.54
N GLY A 56 -5.65 9.10 -9.09
CA GLY A 56 -6.84 9.72 -8.51
C GLY A 56 -6.56 10.77 -7.44
N GLU A 57 -7.47 10.86 -6.48
CA GLU A 57 -7.35 11.71 -5.29
C GLU A 57 -6.83 10.91 -4.10
N TRP A 58 -5.80 11.40 -3.41
CA TRP A 58 -5.16 10.73 -2.27
C TRP A 58 -6.13 10.29 -1.18
N SER A 59 -7.04 11.19 -0.78
CA SER A 59 -8.05 10.91 0.23
C SER A 59 -8.99 9.78 -0.20
N ALA A 60 -9.40 9.79 -1.47
CA ALA A 60 -10.24 8.73 -2.03
C ALA A 60 -9.49 7.39 -2.08
N ALA A 61 -8.24 7.37 -2.55
CA ALA A 61 -7.44 6.15 -2.65
C ALA A 61 -7.25 5.46 -1.29
N ARG A 62 -6.80 6.20 -0.28
CA ARG A 62 -6.60 5.69 1.09
C ARG A 62 -7.90 5.12 1.66
N GLN A 63 -9.03 5.82 1.51
CA GLN A 63 -10.32 5.34 2.00
C GLN A 63 -10.80 4.08 1.26
N ILE A 64 -10.67 4.05 -0.06
CA ILE A 64 -11.16 2.95 -0.90
C ILE A 64 -10.37 1.67 -0.62
N ILE A 65 -9.04 1.76 -0.54
CA ILE A 65 -8.16 0.60 -0.38
C ILE A 65 -8.34 -0.05 1.00
N VAL A 66 -8.39 0.74 2.08
CA VAL A 66 -8.68 0.23 3.43
C VAL A 66 -10.08 -0.39 3.49
N LYS A 67 -11.06 0.21 2.82
CA LYS A 67 -12.42 -0.35 2.75
C LYS A 67 -12.47 -1.67 1.98
N ALA A 68 -11.67 -1.80 0.92
CA ALA A 68 -11.54 -3.04 0.17
C ALA A 68 -10.97 -4.17 1.06
N SER A 69 -9.97 -3.85 1.89
CA SER A 69 -9.41 -4.79 2.88
C SER A 69 -10.49 -5.38 3.78
N SER A 70 -11.38 -4.53 4.32
CA SER A 70 -12.52 -4.96 5.12
C SER A 70 -13.54 -5.77 4.32
N LYS A 71 -13.96 -5.26 3.16
CA LYS A 71 -15.06 -5.86 2.38
C LYS A 71 -14.71 -7.20 1.74
N LEU A 72 -13.44 -7.42 1.44
CA LEU A 72 -12.97 -8.63 0.80
C LEU A 72 -12.21 -9.56 1.74
N ASN A 73 -12.12 -9.21 3.03
CA ASN A 73 -11.31 -9.92 4.03
C ASN A 73 -9.91 -10.23 3.48
N MET A 74 -9.18 -9.17 3.15
CA MET A 74 -7.84 -9.26 2.55
C MET A 74 -6.85 -8.38 3.29
N LYS A 75 -5.57 -8.74 3.20
CA LYS A 75 -4.49 -7.87 3.66
C LYS A 75 -4.14 -6.82 2.62
N ILE A 76 -3.75 -5.64 3.07
CA ILE A 76 -3.19 -4.58 2.23
C ILE A 76 -1.96 -3.97 2.90
N VAL A 77 -1.07 -3.43 2.08
CA VAL A 77 0.04 -2.58 2.49
C VAL A 77 -0.23 -1.18 1.97
N GLU A 78 -0.12 -0.19 2.84
CA GLU A 78 -0.18 1.23 2.51
C GLU A 78 1.15 1.90 2.87
N ALA A 79 1.93 2.23 1.85
CA ALA A 79 3.20 2.95 1.94
C ALA A 79 3.03 4.47 1.76
N GLY A 80 4.13 5.21 1.85
CA GLY A 80 4.14 6.67 1.71
C GLY A 80 4.03 7.41 3.05
N TYR A 81 4.35 6.74 4.16
CA TYR A 81 4.59 7.40 5.44
C TYR A 81 6.08 7.60 5.63
N HIS A 82 6.53 8.84 5.66
CA HIS A 82 7.91 9.16 6.04
C HIS A 82 7.99 9.29 7.56
N SER A 83 8.99 8.65 8.18
CA SER A 83 9.33 9.04 9.55
C SER A 83 9.74 10.52 9.55
N LYS A 84 9.39 11.23 10.63
CA LYS A 84 10.00 12.51 10.99
C LYS A 84 11.45 12.23 11.40
N SER A 85 12.28 11.84 10.45
CA SER A 85 13.73 11.83 10.64
C SER A 85 14.18 13.28 10.80
N ASN A 86 15.15 13.54 11.66
CA ASN A 86 15.76 14.86 11.78
C ASN A 86 16.24 15.31 10.38
N ILE A 87 16.21 16.61 10.10
CA ILE A 87 16.61 17.18 8.78
C ILE A 87 17.94 16.58 8.27
N LEU A 88 18.86 16.27 9.19
CA LEU A 88 20.15 15.64 8.91
C LEU A 88 20.03 14.23 8.29
N GLU A 89 19.17 13.37 8.83
CA GLU A 89 18.96 12.00 8.33
C GLU A 89 18.27 12.01 6.96
N SER A 90 17.34 12.94 6.75
CA SER A 90 16.70 13.16 5.44
C SER A 90 17.71 13.65 4.39
N PHE A 91 18.68 14.51 4.78
CA PHE A 91 19.72 15.02 3.87
C PHE A 91 20.75 13.95 3.47
N LEU A 92 20.98 12.97 4.34
CA LEU A 92 21.88 11.83 4.10
C LEU A 92 21.18 10.65 3.40
N GLY A 93 19.91 10.79 3.01
CA GLY A 93 19.14 9.71 2.38
C GLY A 93 18.83 8.54 3.32
N LEU A 94 18.91 8.75 4.64
CA LEU A 94 18.64 7.76 5.67
C LEU A 94 17.16 7.75 6.11
N GLY A 95 16.33 8.56 5.47
CA GLY A 95 14.90 8.62 5.72
C GLY A 95 14.23 7.28 5.48
N LYS A 96 13.75 6.64 6.55
CA LYS A 96 12.99 5.40 6.47
C LYS A 96 11.57 5.68 5.98
N GLU A 97 11.16 4.99 4.92
CA GLU A 97 9.75 4.90 4.55
C GLU A 97 9.07 3.80 5.36
N TYR A 98 7.83 4.04 5.76
CA TYR A 98 7.01 3.11 6.51
C TYR A 98 5.75 2.82 5.72
N ALA A 99 5.32 1.57 5.79
CA ALA A 99 4.01 1.15 5.40
C ALA A 99 3.21 0.65 6.59
N LYS A 100 1.90 0.86 6.52
CA LYS A 100 0.93 0.23 7.39
C LYS A 100 0.39 -1.03 6.74
N VAL A 101 0.17 -2.06 7.55
CA VAL A 101 -0.47 -3.30 7.12
C VAL A 101 -1.84 -3.37 7.75
N TYR A 102 -2.86 -3.51 6.90
CA TYR A 102 -4.22 -3.76 7.36
C TYR A 102 -4.63 -5.19 7.01
N SER A 103 -5.39 -5.83 7.89
CA SER A 103 -6.02 -7.14 7.66
C SER A 103 -7.50 -7.01 7.99
N GLY A 104 -8.38 -7.26 7.02
CA GLY A 104 -9.82 -7.09 7.22
C GLY A 104 -10.22 -5.65 7.59
N GLY A 105 -9.43 -4.65 7.17
CA GLY A 105 -9.62 -3.24 7.50
C GLY A 105 -9.08 -2.81 8.87
N VAL A 106 -8.53 -3.72 9.66
CA VAL A 106 -7.91 -3.43 10.97
C VAL A 106 -6.41 -3.25 10.78
N LEU A 107 -5.82 -2.21 11.37
CA LEU A 107 -4.37 -2.03 11.40
C LEU A 107 -3.73 -3.16 12.22
N THR A 108 -2.85 -3.94 11.62
CA THR A 108 -2.24 -5.13 12.25
C THR A 108 -0.72 -5.00 12.39
N GLY A 109 -0.09 -4.07 11.68
CA GLY A 109 1.35 -3.96 11.68
C GLY A 109 1.87 -2.79 10.89
N ASN A 110 3.19 -2.61 10.98
CA ASN A 110 3.95 -1.66 10.18
C ASN A 110 5.17 -2.37 9.58
N VAL A 111 5.58 -1.93 8.40
CA VAL A 111 6.76 -2.40 7.68
C VAL A 111 7.65 -1.19 7.40
N VAL A 112 8.92 -1.26 7.73
CA VAL A 112 9.93 -0.33 7.21
C VAL A 112 10.29 -0.77 5.80
N LEU A 113 10.21 0.14 4.85
CA LEU A 113 10.50 -0.11 3.46
C LEU A 113 11.92 0.33 3.14
N GLY A 114 12.60 -0.47 2.32
CA GLY A 114 13.84 -0.12 1.65
C GLY A 114 13.68 -0.21 0.12
N ILE A 115 14.71 0.23 -0.61
CA ILE A 115 14.77 0.09 -2.07
C ILE A 115 15.96 -0.79 -2.43
N LYS A 116 15.72 -1.84 -3.22
CA LYS A 116 16.79 -2.68 -3.79
C LYS A 116 16.51 -2.90 -5.27
N GLY A 117 17.44 -2.46 -6.14
CA GLY A 117 17.30 -2.59 -7.59
C GLY A 117 16.06 -1.89 -8.17
N GLY A 118 15.68 -0.73 -7.61
CA GLY A 118 14.51 0.04 -8.04
C GLY A 118 13.15 -0.51 -7.59
N LYS A 119 13.13 -1.58 -6.79
CA LYS A 119 11.90 -2.16 -6.22
C LYS A 119 11.84 -1.94 -4.71
N ILE A 120 10.63 -1.73 -4.21
CA ILE A 120 10.34 -1.64 -2.78
C ILE A 120 10.50 -3.03 -2.15
N ILE A 121 11.21 -3.09 -1.03
CA ILE A 121 11.40 -4.29 -0.22
C ILE A 121 11.04 -4.02 1.25
N ALA A 122 10.71 -5.07 2.00
CA ALA A 122 10.57 -4.99 3.45
C ALA A 122 11.95 -5.08 4.12
N ASP A 123 12.32 -4.06 4.89
CA ASP A 123 13.59 -3.98 5.62
C ASP A 123 13.44 -4.43 7.08
N SER A 124 12.36 -4.02 7.75
CA SER A 124 11.99 -4.53 9.08
C SER A 124 10.48 -4.45 9.32
N GLU A 125 9.98 -5.19 10.31
CA GLU A 125 8.55 -5.38 10.54
C GLU A 125 8.20 -5.29 12.02
N LYS A 126 7.04 -4.69 12.32
CA LYS A 126 6.52 -4.55 13.69
C LYS A 126 5.02 -4.84 13.72
N LEU A 127 4.60 -5.82 14.53
CA LEU A 127 3.19 -6.08 14.83
C LEU A 127 2.63 -5.00 15.76
N VAL A 128 1.34 -4.70 15.62
CA VAL A 128 0.59 -3.81 16.53
C VAL A 128 -0.05 -4.62 17.64
#